data_AF-A0A426QR49-F1
#
_entry.id   AF-A0A426QR49-F1
#
_cell.length_a   1.000
_cell.length_b   1.000
_cell.length_c   1.000
_cell.angle_alpha   90.00
_cell.angle_beta   90.00
_cell.angle_gamma   90.00
#
_symmetry.space_group_name_H-M   'P 1'
#
loop_
_entity.id
_entity.type
_entity.pdbx_description
1 polymer ?
#
loop_
_entity_poly.entity_id
_entity_poly.type
_entity_poly.pdbx_seq_one_letter_code
_entity_poly.pdbx_strand_id
1 'polypeptide(L)'
;MIPRVASLLGWPVDARQLNAPLAPASTPENMGELVTFYRERLAAFRPPWFERLSPTDQSRVDGLLTAVLLVDGWLDAAADRQAEHAVRLPADELAQLGVTDAHWNDQRVDFAFRRFNERFAGRIRGILQGAAPLGRPWLAGWRYRLTIVRVEQILRERQVDPSLWFQTETARSPVAWATAAIRITWRVVAGRG
;
A
#
# COMPACT_ATOMS: atom_id res chain seq x y z
N MET A 1 6.55 14.89 -5.58
CA MET A 1 6.58 13.43 -5.83
C MET A 1 5.24 13.01 -6.39
N ILE A 2 5.19 12.24 -7.48
CA ILE A 2 3.94 11.59 -7.92
C ILE A 2 3.66 10.47 -6.91
N PRO A 3 2.47 10.39 -6.30
CA PRO A 3 2.17 9.38 -5.31
C PRO A 3 2.11 7.99 -5.97
N ARG A 4 2.84 7.04 -5.38
CA ARG A 4 2.95 5.67 -5.91
C ARG A 4 1.60 4.96 -5.91
N VAL A 5 0.67 5.37 -5.04
CA VAL A 5 -0.70 4.86 -4.93
C VAL A 5 -1.37 4.67 -6.30
N ALA A 6 -1.18 5.60 -7.24
CA ALA A 6 -1.77 5.53 -8.57
C ALA A 6 -1.27 4.34 -9.38
N SER A 7 0.02 4.02 -9.23
CA SER A 7 0.66 2.89 -9.90
C SER A 7 0.25 1.53 -9.32
N LEU A 8 -0.37 1.52 -8.13
CA LEU A 8 -0.84 0.32 -7.45
C LEU A 8 -2.29 -0.03 -7.83
N LEU A 9 -3.06 0.95 -8.29
CA LEU A 9 -4.47 0.76 -8.61
C LEU A 9 -4.65 0.24 -10.04
N GLY A 10 -5.54 -0.74 -10.21
CA GLY A 10 -5.97 -1.22 -11.52
C GLY A 10 -6.88 -0.25 -12.29
N TRP A 11 -6.98 1.02 -11.89
CA TRP A 11 -7.82 2.04 -12.50
C TRP A 11 -7.22 3.44 -12.46
N PRO A 12 -7.62 4.34 -13.38
CA PRO A 12 -7.12 5.71 -13.37
C PRO A 12 -7.68 6.48 -12.17
N VAL A 13 -6.86 7.37 -11.64
CA VAL A 13 -7.20 8.34 -10.59
C VAL A 13 -7.04 9.74 -11.17
N ASP A 14 -7.85 10.70 -10.73
CA ASP A 14 -7.78 12.08 -11.20
C ASP A 14 -6.38 12.67 -10.90
N ALA A 15 -5.75 13.26 -11.92
CA ALA A 15 -4.44 13.90 -11.81
C ALA A 15 -4.37 14.99 -10.73
N ARG A 16 -5.49 15.67 -10.42
CA ARG A 16 -5.52 16.65 -9.33
C ARG A 16 -5.36 15.98 -7.96
N GLN A 17 -5.95 14.80 -7.81
CA GLN A 17 -5.89 14.00 -6.58
C GLN A 17 -4.52 13.35 -6.41
N LEU A 18 -3.80 13.10 -7.52
CA LEU A 18 -2.39 12.69 -7.49
C LEU A 18 -1.46 13.77 -6.95
N ASN A 19 -1.80 15.05 -7.07
CA ASN A 19 -0.89 16.12 -6.62
C ASN A 19 -1.15 16.57 -5.18
N ALA A 20 -2.17 16.03 -4.52
CA ALA A 20 -2.48 16.37 -3.13
C ALA A 20 -1.46 15.72 -2.18
N PRO A 21 -0.82 16.48 -1.26
CA PRO A 21 0.09 15.92 -0.26
C PRO A 21 -0.61 14.81 0.53
N LEU A 22 -0.05 13.61 0.51
CA LEU A 22 -0.56 12.46 1.26
C LEU A 22 0.01 12.37 2.67
N ALA A 23 0.97 13.23 3.02
CA ALA A 23 1.50 13.32 4.37
C ALA A 23 0.46 13.96 5.31
N PRO A 24 0.23 13.39 6.51
CA PRO A 24 -0.61 14.01 7.53
C PRO A 24 0.06 15.27 8.10
N ALA A 25 -0.70 16.11 8.80
CA ALA A 25 -0.14 17.31 9.45
C ALA A 25 0.81 16.95 10.61
N SER A 26 0.55 15.82 11.27
CA SER A 26 1.36 15.25 12.34
C SER A 26 1.43 13.73 12.18
N THR A 27 2.50 13.11 12.67
CA THR A 27 2.61 11.65 12.67
C THR A 27 1.46 11.07 13.51
N PRO A 28 0.66 10.13 12.98
CA PRO A 28 -0.46 9.57 13.70
C PRO A 28 0.04 8.76 14.89
N GLU A 29 -0.60 8.95 16.05
CA GLU A 29 -0.17 8.29 17.28
C GLU A 29 -0.41 6.78 17.19
N ASN A 30 -1.55 6.39 16.63
CA ASN A 30 -1.99 5.00 16.55
C ASN A 30 -2.57 4.66 15.17
N MET A 31 -2.80 3.37 14.95
CA MET A 31 -3.40 2.85 13.72
C MET A 31 -4.79 3.45 13.42
N GLY A 32 -5.59 3.75 14.46
CA GLY A 32 -6.93 4.29 14.30
C GLY A 32 -6.93 5.67 13.67
N GLU A 33 -6.01 6.53 14.09
CA GLU A 33 -5.77 7.85 13.49
C GLU A 33 -5.27 7.74 12.05
N LEU A 34 -4.31 6.86 11.79
CA LEU A 34 -3.79 6.65 10.44
C LEU A 34 -4.89 6.18 9.48
N VAL A 35 -5.73 5.23 9.90
CA VAL A 35 -6.88 4.76 9.11
C VAL A 35 -7.91 5.86 8.91
N THR A 36 -8.16 6.69 9.93
CA THR A 36 -9.11 7.82 9.84
C THR A 36 -8.61 8.87 8.84
N PHE A 37 -7.33 9.23 8.91
CA PHE A 37 -6.68 10.09 7.93
C PHE A 37 -6.84 9.58 6.50
N TYR A 38 -6.65 8.27 6.26
CA TYR A 38 -6.87 7.70 4.93
C TYR A 38 -8.33 7.67 4.51
N ARG A 39 -9.25 7.43 5.45
CA ARG A 39 -10.70 7.36 5.20
C ARG A 39 -11.24 8.64 4.59
N GLU A 40 -10.81 9.79 5.12
CA GLU A 40 -11.18 11.12 4.63
C GLU A 40 -10.74 11.36 3.18
N ARG A 41 -9.76 10.59 2.71
CA ARG A 41 -9.14 10.74 1.39
C ARG A 41 -9.59 9.66 0.40
N LEU A 42 -10.32 8.64 0.84
CA LEU A 42 -10.73 7.52 -0.02
C LEU A 42 -11.54 7.97 -1.23
N ALA A 43 -12.39 9.00 -1.06
CA ALA A 43 -13.19 9.56 -2.14
C ALA A 43 -12.33 9.93 -3.37
N ALA A 44 -11.08 10.33 -3.14
CA ALA A 44 -10.13 10.69 -4.19
C ALA A 44 -9.49 9.50 -4.92
N PHE A 45 -9.68 8.27 -4.45
CA PHE A 45 -9.10 7.08 -5.08
C PHE A 45 -10.15 6.07 -5.55
N ARG A 46 -11.43 6.37 -5.29
CA ARG A 46 -12.55 5.52 -5.69
C ARG A 46 -12.63 5.40 -7.21
N PRO A 47 -12.96 4.20 -7.73
CA PRO A 47 -13.13 4.01 -9.16
C PRO A 47 -14.36 4.77 -9.69
N PRO A 48 -14.39 5.15 -10.98
CA PRO A 48 -15.51 5.87 -11.60
C PRO A 48 -16.88 5.16 -11.52
N TRP A 49 -16.91 3.86 -11.25
CA TRP A 49 -18.12 3.06 -11.09
C TRP A 49 -18.47 2.76 -9.62
N PHE A 50 -17.81 3.42 -8.65
CA PHE A 50 -18.02 3.16 -7.23
C PHE A 50 -19.49 3.27 -6.80
N GLU A 51 -20.18 4.33 -7.22
CA GLU A 51 -21.59 4.58 -6.88
C GLU A 51 -22.56 3.51 -7.43
N ARG A 52 -22.11 2.70 -8.39
CA ARG A 52 -22.92 1.61 -8.98
C ARG A 52 -22.76 0.28 -8.22
N LEU A 53 -21.85 0.22 -7.26
CA LEU A 53 -21.60 -0.97 -6.46
C LEU A 53 -22.64 -1.11 -5.35
N SER A 54 -22.88 -2.35 -4.93
CA SER A 54 -23.66 -2.62 -3.72
C SER A 54 -22.99 -1.98 -2.49
N PRO A 55 -23.73 -1.60 -1.43
CA PRO A 55 -23.12 -1.05 -0.20
C PRO A 55 -22.02 -1.94 0.40
N THR A 56 -22.21 -3.26 0.31
CA THR A 56 -21.21 -4.24 0.74
C THR A 56 -19.93 -4.16 -0.11
N ASP A 57 -20.05 -4.04 -1.43
CA ASP A 57 -18.89 -3.93 -2.30
C ASP A 57 -18.21 -2.57 -2.21
N GLN A 58 -18.97 -1.48 -1.97
CA GLN A 58 -18.40 -0.17 -1.66
C GLN A 58 -17.48 -0.23 -0.44
N SER A 59 -17.95 -0.86 0.65
CA SER A 59 -17.16 -1.05 1.87
C SER A 59 -15.90 -1.88 1.63
N ARG A 60 -15.98 -2.91 0.77
CA ARG A 60 -14.80 -3.70 0.39
C ARG A 60 -13.80 -2.90 -0.44
N VAL A 61 -14.29 -2.03 -1.34
CA VAL A 61 -13.42 -1.15 -2.14
C VAL A 61 -12.72 -0.14 -1.25
N ASP A 62 -13.44 0.46 -0.31
CA ASP A 62 -12.85 1.36 0.68
C ASP A 62 -11.77 0.65 1.52
N GLY A 63 -12.03 -0.59 1.96
CA GLY A 63 -11.02 -1.42 2.63
C GLY A 63 -9.80 -1.72 1.76
N LEU A 64 -10.00 -2.07 0.49
CA LEU A 64 -8.91 -2.27 -0.47
C LEU A 64 -8.06 -1.01 -0.64
N LEU A 65 -8.71 0.16 -0.79
CA LEU A 65 -8.03 1.44 -0.90
C LEU A 65 -7.25 1.78 0.38
N THR A 66 -7.79 1.51 1.57
CA THR A 66 -7.05 1.65 2.83
C THR A 66 -5.80 0.77 2.84
N ALA A 67 -5.88 -0.48 2.40
CA ALA A 67 -4.72 -1.36 2.30
C ALA A 67 -3.65 -0.81 1.35
N VAL A 68 -4.06 -0.28 0.20
CA VAL A 68 -3.15 0.34 -0.79
C VAL A 68 -2.47 1.58 -0.18
N LEU A 69 -3.22 2.44 0.49
CA LEU A 69 -2.68 3.65 1.12
C LEU A 69 -1.73 3.36 2.28
N LEU A 70 -1.99 2.32 3.07
CA LEU A 70 -1.06 1.85 4.11
C LEU A 70 0.28 1.40 3.52
N VAL A 71 0.25 0.70 2.38
CA VAL A 71 1.45 0.25 1.67
C VAL A 71 2.20 1.44 1.08
N ASP A 72 1.48 2.36 0.44
CA ASP A 72 2.04 3.61 -0.10
C ASP A 72 2.72 4.44 0.99
N GLY A 73 2.05 4.63 2.14
CA GLY A 73 2.60 5.32 3.30
C GLY A 73 3.89 4.69 3.82
N TRP A 74 3.97 3.36 3.83
CA TRP A 74 5.19 2.69 4.24
C TRP A 74 6.30 2.75 3.19
N LEU A 75 5.98 2.61 1.90
CA LEU A 75 6.97 2.74 0.81
C LEU A 75 7.67 4.10 0.82
N ASP A 76 6.99 5.12 1.32
CA ASP A 76 7.49 6.49 1.39
C ASP A 76 7.91 6.91 2.80
N ALA A 77 7.70 6.09 3.84
CA ALA A 77 8.00 6.46 5.22
C ALA A 77 9.45 6.93 5.42
N ALA A 78 10.41 6.29 4.75
CA ALA A 78 11.82 6.68 4.79
C ALA A 78 12.05 8.04 4.10
N ALA A 79 11.36 8.32 2.99
CA ALA A 79 11.45 9.59 2.29
C ALA A 79 10.75 10.72 3.07
N ASP A 80 9.59 10.43 3.68
CA ASP A 80 8.87 11.34 4.56
C ASP A 80 9.75 11.75 5.75
N ARG A 81 10.47 10.79 6.37
CA ARG A 81 11.47 11.09 7.41
C ARG A 81 12.61 11.97 6.92
N GLN A 82 13.20 11.63 5.77
CA GLN A 82 14.32 12.39 5.21
C GLN A 82 13.94 13.83 4.85
N ALA A 83 12.68 14.05 4.47
CA ALA A 83 12.12 15.36 4.17
C ALA A 83 11.56 16.09 5.41
N GLU A 84 11.77 15.54 6.63
CA GLU A 84 11.23 16.08 7.88
C GLU A 84 9.69 16.23 7.88
N HIS A 85 9.00 15.40 7.11
CA HIS A 85 7.54 15.33 7.08
C HIS A 85 7.01 14.34 8.12
N ALA A 86 5.73 14.51 8.47
CA ALA A 86 5.01 13.54 9.28
C ALA A 86 5.00 12.16 8.60
N VAL A 87 5.39 11.14 9.34
CA VAL A 87 5.46 9.78 8.80
C VAL A 87 4.10 9.15 8.76
N ARG A 88 3.78 8.50 7.65
CA ARG A 88 2.55 7.75 7.44
C ARG A 88 2.57 6.36 8.09
N LEU A 89 3.06 6.28 9.33
CA LEU A 89 3.14 5.07 10.14
C LEU A 89 2.69 5.37 11.58
N PRO A 90 2.07 4.39 12.27
CA PRO A 90 1.65 4.54 13.66
C PRO A 90 2.86 4.68 14.61
N ALA A 91 2.92 5.79 15.36
CA ALA A 91 4.03 6.06 16.27
C ALA A 91 4.10 5.07 17.44
N ASP A 92 2.95 4.67 17.98
CA ASP A 92 2.83 3.72 19.09
C ASP A 92 3.43 2.36 18.77
N GLU A 93 3.15 1.82 17.59
CA GLU A 93 3.59 0.51 17.15
C GLU A 93 5.09 0.51 16.82
N LEU A 94 5.60 1.61 16.25
CA LEU A 94 7.04 1.82 16.08
C LEU A 94 7.74 1.83 17.44
N ALA A 95 7.22 2.56 18.42
CA ALA A 95 7.78 2.63 19.76
C ALA A 95 7.72 1.28 20.50
N GLN A 96 6.58 0.59 20.47
CA GLN A 96 6.37 -0.73 21.10
C GLN A 96 7.33 -1.80 20.56
N LEU A 97 7.70 -1.71 19.30
CA LEU A 97 8.60 -2.67 18.65
C LEU A 97 10.06 -2.22 18.64
N GLY A 98 10.38 -1.04 19.20
CA GLY A 98 11.74 -0.53 19.29
C GLY A 98 12.29 0.03 17.98
N VAL A 99 11.43 0.40 17.02
CA VAL A 99 11.86 1.04 15.77
C VAL A 99 12.09 2.52 16.03
N THR A 100 13.34 2.87 16.25
CA THR A 100 13.82 4.23 16.56
C THR A 100 14.35 4.98 15.33
N ASP A 101 14.68 6.26 15.52
CA ASP A 101 15.28 7.12 14.49
C ASP A 101 16.59 6.57 13.90
N ALA A 102 17.36 5.83 14.69
CA ALA A 102 18.56 5.14 14.22
C ALA A 102 18.28 4.15 13.08
N HIS A 103 17.10 3.52 13.05
CA HIS A 103 16.75 2.60 11.97
C HIS A 103 16.58 3.30 10.63
N TRP A 104 16.06 4.53 10.65
CA TRP A 104 15.87 5.33 9.45
C TRP A 104 17.19 5.92 8.95
N ASN A 105 18.01 6.45 9.88
CA ASN A 105 19.29 7.09 9.54
C ASN A 105 20.33 6.09 9.05
N ASP A 106 20.47 4.96 9.74
CA ASP A 106 21.47 3.94 9.43
C ASP A 106 20.94 2.87 8.46
N GLN A 107 19.70 3.01 7.98
CA GLN A 107 18.99 2.03 7.14
C GLN A 107 19.06 0.61 7.73
N ARG A 108 18.97 0.52 9.07
CA ARG A 108 19.24 -0.70 9.83
C ARG A 108 18.05 -1.65 9.79
N VAL A 109 18.29 -2.86 9.30
CA VAL A 109 17.30 -3.95 9.26
C VAL A 109 17.66 -5.01 10.31
N ASP A 110 17.28 -4.77 11.56
CA ASP A 110 17.46 -5.74 12.64
C ASP A 110 16.16 -6.46 13.01
N PHE A 111 16.18 -7.20 14.12
CA PHE A 111 15.03 -7.97 14.57
C PHE A 111 13.80 -7.11 14.91
N ALA A 112 14.01 -5.92 15.48
CA ALA A 112 12.93 -4.97 15.80
C ALA A 112 12.23 -4.51 14.52
N PHE A 113 13.01 -4.10 13.51
CA PHE A 113 12.48 -3.68 12.22
C PHE A 113 11.78 -4.83 11.47
N ARG A 114 12.35 -6.03 11.48
CA ARG A 114 11.73 -7.22 10.86
C ARG A 114 10.40 -7.57 11.51
N ARG A 115 10.33 -7.50 12.84
CA ARG A 115 9.09 -7.76 13.59
C ARG A 115 8.01 -6.72 13.29
N PHE A 116 8.37 -5.44 13.20
CA PHE A 116 7.47 -4.39 12.74
C PHE A 116 6.98 -4.69 11.32
N ASN A 117 7.90 -5.06 10.43
CA ASN A 117 7.59 -5.37 9.05
C ASN A 117 6.57 -6.52 8.92
N GLU A 118 6.80 -7.62 9.63
CA GLU A 118 5.88 -8.76 9.62
C GLU A 118 4.50 -8.39 10.18
N ARG A 119 4.45 -7.66 11.29
CA ARG A 119 3.20 -7.26 11.93
C ARG A 119 2.38 -6.33 11.04
N PHE A 120 3.00 -5.30 10.49
CA PHE A 120 2.29 -4.33 9.64
C PHE A 120 1.87 -4.96 8.29
N ALA A 121 2.73 -5.80 7.68
CA ALA A 121 2.36 -6.56 6.50
C ALA A 121 1.21 -7.55 6.78
N GLY A 122 1.18 -8.16 7.96
CA GLY A 122 0.08 -9.02 8.41
C GLY A 122 -1.26 -8.27 8.48
N ARG A 123 -1.26 -7.05 9.04
CA ARG A 123 -2.46 -6.19 9.07
C ARG A 123 -2.97 -5.87 7.67
N ILE A 124 -2.08 -5.44 6.77
CA ILE A 124 -2.45 -5.12 5.39
C ILE A 124 -3.05 -6.34 4.69
N ARG A 125 -2.45 -7.53 4.85
CA ARG A 125 -3.00 -8.77 4.30
C ARG A 125 -4.38 -9.11 4.84
N GLY A 126 -4.63 -8.90 6.14
CA GLY A 126 -5.95 -9.08 6.73
C GLY A 126 -7.01 -8.20 6.06
N ILE A 127 -6.67 -6.94 5.75
CA ILE A 127 -7.55 -6.02 5.02
C ILE A 127 -7.76 -6.51 3.57
N LEU A 128 -6.70 -6.94 2.88
CA LEU A 128 -6.80 -7.46 1.50
C LEU A 128 -7.67 -8.72 1.40
N GLN A 129 -7.61 -9.61 2.39
CA GLN A 129 -8.47 -10.80 2.46
C GLN A 129 -9.95 -10.41 2.51
N GLY A 130 -10.31 -9.33 3.21
CA GLY A 130 -11.67 -8.79 3.22
C GLY A 130 -12.14 -8.28 1.85
N ALA A 131 -11.20 -7.83 1.01
CA ALA A 131 -11.46 -7.37 -0.35
C ALA A 131 -11.46 -8.49 -1.40
N ALA A 132 -11.00 -9.71 -1.08
CA ALA A 132 -10.92 -10.82 -2.02
C ALA A 132 -12.23 -11.14 -2.79
N PRO A 133 -13.44 -11.03 -2.18
CA PRO A 133 -14.69 -11.26 -2.91
C PRO A 133 -14.91 -10.31 -4.10
N LEU A 134 -14.34 -9.09 -4.09
CA LEU A 134 -14.42 -8.15 -5.22
C LEU A 134 -13.80 -8.71 -6.49
N GLY A 135 -12.86 -9.65 -6.35
CA GLY A 135 -12.22 -10.31 -7.46
C GLY A 135 -13.10 -11.37 -8.12
N ARG A 136 -14.21 -11.84 -7.52
CA ARG A 136 -14.97 -13.00 -8.04
C ARG A 136 -15.57 -12.81 -9.44
N PRO A 137 -16.15 -11.65 -9.80
CA PRO A 137 -16.63 -11.41 -11.16
C PRO A 137 -15.47 -11.46 -12.16
N TRP A 138 -15.61 -12.16 -13.28
CA TRP A 138 -14.52 -12.37 -14.24
C TRP A 138 -13.96 -11.06 -14.82
N LEU A 139 -14.70 -10.40 -15.72
CA LEU A 139 -14.27 -9.16 -16.39
C LEU A 139 -14.53 -7.88 -15.59
N ALA A 140 -15.36 -7.92 -14.54
CA ALA A 140 -15.54 -6.76 -13.67
C ALA A 140 -14.55 -6.76 -12.49
N GLY A 141 -14.08 -7.95 -12.06
CA GLY A 141 -13.21 -8.11 -10.89
C GLY A 141 -11.72 -8.03 -11.17
N TRP A 142 -11.27 -8.10 -12.44
CA TRP A 142 -9.83 -8.16 -12.77
C TRP A 142 -9.05 -6.95 -12.24
N ARG A 143 -9.64 -5.75 -12.25
CA ARG A 143 -8.98 -4.52 -11.78
C ARG A 143 -8.67 -4.60 -10.29
N TYR A 144 -9.62 -5.11 -9.49
CA TYR A 144 -9.42 -5.37 -8.07
C TYR A 144 -8.39 -6.48 -7.84
N ARG A 145 -8.43 -7.57 -8.63
CA ARG A 145 -7.42 -8.63 -8.56
C ARG A 145 -6.01 -8.10 -8.84
N LEU A 146 -5.84 -7.26 -9.85
CA LEU A 146 -4.53 -6.67 -10.16
C LEU A 146 -4.02 -5.82 -9.00
N THR A 147 -4.86 -4.96 -8.41
CA THR A 147 -4.50 -4.18 -7.23
C THR A 147 -4.07 -5.08 -6.08
N ILE A 148 -4.86 -6.11 -5.75
CA ILE A 148 -4.57 -7.05 -4.65
C ILE A 148 -3.24 -7.76 -4.90
N VAL A 149 -3.06 -8.36 -6.09
CA VAL A 149 -1.82 -9.08 -6.44
C VAL A 149 -0.61 -8.16 -6.42
N ARG A 150 -0.75 -6.90 -6.88
CA ARG A 150 0.33 -5.94 -6.88
C ARG A 150 0.79 -5.58 -5.46
N VAL A 151 -0.16 -5.33 -4.57
CA VAL A 151 0.13 -5.07 -3.16
C VAL A 151 0.78 -6.30 -2.51
N GLU A 152 0.22 -7.49 -2.71
CA GLU A 152 0.79 -8.72 -2.16
C GLU A 152 2.21 -9.00 -2.66
N GLN A 153 2.49 -8.70 -3.93
CA GLN A 153 3.82 -8.81 -4.50
C GLN A 153 4.81 -7.90 -3.77
N ILE A 154 4.45 -6.61 -3.60
CA ILE A 154 5.30 -5.65 -2.88
C ILE A 154 5.57 -6.14 -1.46
N LEU A 155 4.52 -6.51 -0.72
CA LEU A 155 4.68 -7.03 0.63
C LEU A 155 5.61 -8.25 0.68
N ARG A 156 5.48 -9.18 -0.28
CA ARG A 156 6.32 -10.38 -0.35
C ARG A 156 7.77 -10.03 -0.65
N GLU A 157 8.02 -9.18 -1.65
CA GLU A 157 9.38 -8.72 -1.99
C GLU A 157 10.06 -8.09 -0.77
N ARG A 158 9.34 -7.23 -0.05
CA ARG A 158 9.85 -6.52 1.13
C ARG A 158 9.92 -7.36 2.41
N GLN A 159 9.29 -8.52 2.45
CA GLN A 159 9.48 -9.49 3.54
C GLN A 159 10.69 -10.37 3.29
N VAL A 160 10.93 -10.75 2.04
CA VAL A 160 12.15 -11.48 1.66
C VAL A 160 13.37 -10.59 1.86
N ASP A 161 13.27 -9.32 1.45
CA ASP A 161 14.32 -8.33 1.64
C ASP A 161 13.76 -7.02 2.23
N PRO A 162 13.81 -6.85 3.57
CA PRO A 162 13.33 -5.63 4.21
C PRO A 162 14.20 -4.39 3.98
N SER A 163 15.43 -4.54 3.47
CA SER A 163 16.30 -3.38 3.16
C SER A 163 15.71 -2.52 2.06
N LEU A 164 14.92 -3.14 1.18
CA LEU A 164 14.20 -2.46 0.11
C LEU A 164 13.25 -1.37 0.63
N TRP A 165 12.80 -1.40 1.91
CA TRP A 165 12.01 -0.32 2.52
C TRP A 165 12.72 1.03 2.57
N PHE A 166 14.05 1.03 2.63
CA PHE A 166 14.85 2.26 2.60
C PHE A 166 15.23 2.69 1.19
N GLN A 167 14.98 1.85 0.19
CA GLN A 167 15.22 2.18 -1.21
C GLN A 167 14.01 2.93 -1.78
N THR A 168 14.15 4.25 -1.88
CA THR A 168 13.35 5.06 -2.80
C THR A 168 13.65 4.56 -4.20
N GLU A 169 12.68 3.96 -4.91
CA GLU A 169 12.84 3.49 -6.30
C GLU A 169 13.47 4.57 -7.19
N THR A 170 14.80 4.59 -7.27
CA THR A 170 15.54 5.14 -8.38
C THR A 170 15.66 4.01 -9.39
N ALA A 171 14.78 4.08 -10.39
CA ALA A 171 14.75 3.24 -11.58
C ALA A 171 14.64 1.72 -11.34
N ARG A 172 13.40 1.22 -11.18
CA ARG A 172 13.12 -0.17 -11.60
C ARG A 172 13.43 -0.26 -13.10
N SER A 173 14.37 -1.15 -13.46
CA SER A 173 14.61 -1.50 -14.87
C SER A 173 13.28 -1.85 -15.54
N PRO A 174 12.94 -1.24 -16.69
CA PRO A 174 11.66 -1.48 -17.39
C PRO A 174 11.43 -2.98 -17.69
N VAL A 175 12.50 -3.77 -17.77
CA VAL A 175 12.46 -5.22 -17.96
C VAL A 175 11.91 -5.98 -16.75
N ALA A 176 12.21 -5.52 -15.52
CA ALA A 176 11.71 -6.14 -14.29
C ALA A 176 10.21 -5.88 -14.09
N TRP A 177 9.74 -4.70 -14.50
CA TRP A 177 8.31 -4.37 -14.55
C TRP A 177 7.57 -5.22 -15.60
N ALA A 178 8.11 -5.32 -16.82
CA ALA A 178 7.49 -6.10 -17.88
C ALA A 178 7.38 -7.59 -17.52
N THR A 179 8.42 -8.17 -16.95
CA THR A 179 8.42 -9.58 -16.52
C THR A 179 7.49 -9.84 -15.34
N ALA A 180 7.39 -8.91 -14.38
CA ALA A 180 6.41 -8.99 -13.30
C ALA A 180 4.97 -8.88 -13.85
N ALA A 181 4.70 -7.95 -14.76
CA ALA A 181 3.39 -7.76 -15.39
C ALA A 181 2.97 -8.99 -16.22
N ILE A 182 3.91 -9.60 -16.96
CA ILE A 182 3.67 -10.86 -17.70
C ILE A 182 3.31 -11.99 -16.74
N ARG A 183 4.05 -12.14 -15.63
CA ARG A 183 3.80 -13.20 -14.64
C ARG A 183 2.47 -13.02 -13.91
N ILE A 184 2.10 -11.78 -13.60
CA ILE A 184 0.80 -11.45 -12.99
C ILE A 184 -0.33 -11.73 -13.98
N THR A 185 -0.20 -11.25 -15.22
CA THR A 185 -1.18 -11.50 -16.28
C THR A 185 -1.37 -13.00 -16.51
N TRP A 186 -0.28 -13.77 -16.54
CA TRP A 186 -0.35 -15.23 -16.69
C TRP A 186 -1.05 -15.93 -15.53
N ARG A 187 -0.81 -15.51 -14.27
CA ARG A 187 -1.53 -16.06 -13.11
C ARG A 187 -3.01 -15.72 -13.10
N VAL A 188 -3.38 -14.53 -13.56
CA VAL A 188 -4.78 -14.09 -13.66
C VAL A 188 -5.52 -14.83 -14.77
N VAL A 189 -4.84 -15.12 -15.89
CA VAL A 189 -5.40 -15.82 -17.07
C VAL A 189 -5.46 -17.34 -16.85
N ALA A 190 -4.45 -17.94 -16.22
CA ALA A 190 -4.34 -19.41 -16.09
C ALA A 190 -5.26 -20.05 -15.03
N GLY A 191 -6.10 -19.27 -14.33
CA GLY A 191 -7.19 -19.81 -13.52
C GLY A 191 -6.82 -20.81 -12.42
N ARG A 192 -5.56 -20.83 -11.95
CA ARG A 192 -5.14 -21.63 -10.79
C ARG A 192 -5.11 -20.75 -9.55
N GLY A 193 -6.29 -20.60 -8.95
CA GLY A 193 -6.48 -20.32 -7.52
C GLY A 193 -6.87 -21.61 -6.83
#